data_AF-A0A0K0FFU3-F1
#
_entry.id   AF-A0A0K0FFU3-F1
#
_cell.length_a   1.000
_cell.length_b   1.000
_cell.length_c   1.000
_cell.angle_alpha   90.00
_cell.angle_beta   90.00
_cell.angle_gamma   90.00
#
_symmetry.space_group_name_H-M   'P 1'
#
loop_
_entity.id
_entity.type
_entity.pdbx_description
1 polymer ?
#
loop_
_entity_poly.entity_id
_entity_poly.type
_entity_poly.pdbx_seq_one_letter_code
_entity_poly.pdbx_strand_id
1 'polypeptide(L)'
;MGCTQAKIQQDTSMANEINKKSTVSTDCLKANHDFERRPSTNSKTKSHHVKFTLTKDEKSIIQKNWESTILVQIPDLFLKTMLNSIKESPKLLDVINCRMGDANIADLAEWPKLKCMAKGNCNFFTKQIVQNHLEECLVRKDSEVLGAIHIKYSPYGFKPTFLDIWHSNILKLIKDEVTFENDNEKEKFLSAFTKLAHFLITILIVEYEDHMKSVRLHDREVSRSQHETSISGSTNF
;
A
#
# COMPACT_ATOMS: atom_id res chain seq x y z
N MET A 1 -37.29 40.93 48.14
CA MET A 1 -38.25 41.79 47.42
C MET A 1 -37.83 41.79 45.96
N GLY A 2 -38.54 41.30 44.93
CA GLY A 2 -39.79 40.57 44.68
C GLY A 2 -39.74 40.31 43.15
N CYS A 3 -39.61 39.06 42.70
CA CYS A 3 -40.64 38.25 42.04
C CYS A 3 -41.48 38.95 40.96
N THR A 4 -41.32 38.57 39.69
CA THR A 4 -42.46 38.35 38.77
C THR A 4 -42.11 37.30 37.71
N GLN A 5 -43.00 36.33 37.55
CA GLN A 5 -43.00 35.16 36.67
C GLN A 5 -43.44 35.49 35.23
N ALA A 6 -42.80 34.87 34.22
CA ALA A 6 -43.30 33.82 33.31
C ALA A 6 -44.36 34.19 32.25
N LYS A 7 -44.08 33.84 30.98
CA LYS A 7 -45.01 33.10 30.12
C LYS A 7 -44.29 32.37 28.98
N ILE A 8 -44.60 31.08 28.90
CA ILE A 8 -44.27 30.11 27.86
C ILE A 8 -45.30 30.26 26.73
N GLN A 9 -44.87 30.13 25.47
CA GLN A 9 -45.69 29.49 24.45
C GLN A 9 -44.80 28.88 23.36
N GLN A 10 -44.87 27.55 23.25
CA GLN A 10 -44.42 26.75 22.12
C GLN A 10 -45.53 26.71 21.06
N ASP A 11 -45.16 26.71 19.78
CA ASP A 11 -45.74 25.86 18.72
C ASP A 11 -44.96 26.10 17.40
N THR A 12 -44.12 25.14 17.00
CA THR A 12 -44.34 24.04 16.03
C THR A 12 -44.16 24.40 14.55
N SER A 13 -43.17 23.72 13.96
CA SER A 13 -43.14 23.16 12.58
C SER A 13 -43.05 24.10 11.37
N MET A 14 -41.89 24.08 10.69
CA MET A 14 -41.65 23.61 9.30
C MET A 14 -40.21 23.98 8.91
N ALA A 15 -39.26 23.04 8.88
CA ALA A 15 -38.86 22.23 7.72
C ALA A 15 -38.11 23.02 6.60
N ASN A 16 -36.89 22.53 6.31
CA ASN A 16 -35.99 22.80 5.16
C ASN A 16 -35.12 24.07 5.17
N GLU A 17 -33.82 23.87 5.39
CA GLU A 17 -32.74 23.96 4.37
C GLU A 17 -31.39 23.66 5.07
N ILE A 18 -30.85 22.44 4.92
CA ILE A 18 -29.95 21.97 3.85
C ILE A 18 -28.49 22.45 3.99
N ASN A 19 -27.60 21.45 4.17
CA ASN A 19 -26.17 21.41 3.85
C ASN A 19 -25.17 22.27 4.64
N LYS A 20 -24.84 21.82 5.86
CA LYS A 20 -23.45 21.87 6.33
C LYS A 20 -22.76 20.56 5.96
N LYS A 21 -22.20 20.53 4.75
CA LYS A 21 -21.40 19.44 4.19
C LYS A 21 -20.17 19.24 5.09
N SER A 22 -20.26 18.28 6.00
CA SER A 22 -19.09 17.68 6.65
C SER A 22 -18.26 17.04 5.57
N THR A 23 -17.17 17.70 5.16
CA THR A 23 -16.13 17.13 4.30
C THR A 23 -15.37 16.07 5.08
N VAL A 24 -16.01 14.92 5.26
CA VAL A 24 -15.31 13.66 5.44
C VAL A 24 -14.49 13.47 4.16
N SER A 25 -13.18 13.40 4.31
CA SER A 25 -12.21 13.25 3.22
C SER A 25 -12.50 11.95 2.45
N THR A 26 -13.29 12.08 1.38
CA THR A 26 -13.66 11.02 0.44
C THR A 26 -12.63 10.87 -0.70
N ASP A 27 -11.43 11.44 -0.54
CA ASP A 27 -10.39 11.48 -1.57
C ASP A 27 -9.36 10.35 -1.45
N CYS A 28 -9.46 9.48 -0.45
CA CYS A 28 -8.38 8.54 -0.11
C CYS A 28 -8.18 7.38 -1.10
N LEU A 29 -9.06 7.17 -2.09
CA LEU A 29 -8.94 6.10 -3.10
C LEU A 29 -9.29 6.55 -4.54
N LYS A 30 -9.50 7.85 -4.80
CA LYS A 30 -9.82 8.35 -6.15
C LYS A 30 -8.61 8.43 -7.11
N ALA A 31 -7.50 7.75 -6.80
CA ALA A 31 -6.31 7.71 -7.64
C ALA A 31 -6.20 6.45 -8.52
N ASN A 32 -7.27 5.65 -8.65
CA ASN A 32 -7.21 4.32 -9.25
C ASN A 32 -7.98 4.14 -10.57
N HIS A 33 -8.53 5.20 -11.19
CA HIS A 33 -9.24 5.04 -12.47
C HIS A 33 -8.44 5.42 -13.72
N ASP A 34 -7.32 6.14 -13.58
CA ASP A 34 -6.63 6.74 -14.75
C ASP A 34 -5.42 5.95 -15.27
N PHE A 35 -5.25 4.69 -14.87
CA PHE A 35 -4.28 3.79 -15.49
C PHE A 35 -4.88 2.42 -15.77
N GLU A 36 -6.03 2.39 -16.46
CA GLU A 36 -6.32 1.30 -17.38
C GLU A 36 -5.33 1.39 -18.56
N ARG A 37 -4.06 1.07 -18.33
CA ARG A 37 -3.24 0.58 -19.44
C ARG A 37 -3.86 -0.77 -19.77
N ARG A 38 -4.61 -0.87 -20.88
CA ARG A 38 -4.88 -2.17 -21.50
C ARG A 38 -3.54 -2.90 -21.53
N PRO A 39 -3.40 -4.07 -20.88
CA PRO A 39 -2.17 -4.83 -20.97
C PRO A 39 -1.88 -5.00 -22.46
N SER A 40 -0.72 -4.50 -22.89
CA SER A 40 -0.24 -4.77 -24.25
C SER A 40 -0.27 -6.29 -24.40
N THR A 41 -1.09 -6.77 -25.33
CA THR A 41 -1.41 -8.20 -25.49
C THR A 41 -0.19 -9.07 -25.82
N ASN A 42 1.01 -8.48 -25.97
CA ASN A 42 2.21 -9.14 -26.46
C ASN A 42 3.47 -9.01 -25.58
N SER A 43 3.46 -8.34 -24.41
CA SER A 43 4.61 -8.40 -23.48
C SER A 43 4.26 -9.23 -22.26
N LYS A 44 4.69 -10.50 -22.24
CA LYS A 44 4.74 -11.25 -20.98
C LYS A 44 5.66 -10.50 -20.02
N THR A 45 5.10 -9.92 -18.98
CA THR A 45 5.87 -9.31 -17.88
C THR A 45 6.81 -10.37 -17.29
N LYS A 46 8.01 -9.96 -16.85
CA LYS A 46 8.96 -10.92 -16.27
C LYS A 46 8.45 -11.55 -14.97
N SER A 47 7.40 -10.98 -14.38
CA SER A 47 6.70 -11.51 -13.22
C SER A 47 6.27 -12.98 -13.42
N HIS A 48 5.91 -13.40 -14.64
CA HIS A 48 5.53 -14.79 -14.94
C HIS A 48 6.61 -15.83 -14.64
N HIS A 49 7.88 -15.43 -14.56
CA HIS A 49 8.97 -16.32 -14.18
C HIS A 49 9.12 -16.50 -12.66
N VAL A 50 8.47 -15.66 -11.86
CA VAL A 50 8.44 -15.76 -10.40
C VAL A 50 7.50 -16.90 -10.01
N LYS A 51 8.04 -17.98 -9.45
CA LYS A 51 7.25 -19.17 -9.09
C LYS A 51 6.46 -18.93 -7.80
N PHE A 52 5.18 -19.31 -7.81
CA PHE A 52 4.38 -19.40 -6.59
C PHE A 52 4.58 -20.78 -5.95
N THR A 53 5.15 -20.82 -4.75
CA THR A 53 5.67 -22.06 -4.14
C THR A 53 4.92 -22.50 -2.88
N LEU A 54 3.78 -21.87 -2.56
CA LEU A 54 2.96 -22.28 -1.42
C LEU A 54 2.24 -23.60 -1.69
N THR A 55 2.47 -24.57 -0.83
CA THR A 55 1.74 -25.84 -0.80
C THR A 55 0.33 -25.66 -0.24
N LYS A 56 -0.53 -26.67 -0.41
CA LYS A 56 -1.90 -26.65 0.14
C LYS A 56 -1.92 -26.47 1.66
N ASP A 57 -1.02 -27.15 2.38
CA ASP A 57 -0.92 -27.06 3.84
C ASP A 57 -0.45 -25.67 4.28
N GLU A 58 0.49 -25.07 3.53
CA GLU A 58 0.97 -23.70 3.76
C GLU A 58 -0.11 -22.64 3.51
N LYS A 59 -0.94 -22.81 2.47
CA LYS A 59 -2.11 -21.95 2.28
C LYS A 59 -3.07 -22.08 3.45
N SER A 60 -3.36 -23.32 3.86
CA SER A 60 -4.31 -23.60 4.94
C SER A 60 -3.85 -23.01 6.28
N ILE A 61 -2.56 -23.10 6.63
CA ILE A 61 -2.06 -22.53 7.89
C ILE A 61 -2.12 -21.00 7.90
N ILE A 62 -1.82 -20.35 6.76
CA ILE A 62 -1.95 -18.89 6.63
C ILE A 62 -3.41 -18.50 6.80
N GLN A 63 -4.32 -19.16 6.08
CA GLN A 63 -5.76 -18.88 6.14
C GLN A 63 -6.36 -19.12 7.52
N LYS A 64 -5.97 -20.21 8.19
CA LYS A 64 -6.41 -20.54 9.56
C LYS A 64 -6.12 -19.38 10.50
N ASN A 65 -4.92 -18.80 10.43
CA ASN A 65 -4.39 -17.89 11.45
C ASN A 65 -4.52 -16.41 11.11
N TRP A 66 -4.67 -16.03 9.84
CA TRP A 66 -4.56 -14.62 9.42
C TRP A 66 -5.53 -13.71 10.18
N GLU A 67 -6.83 -13.95 10.05
CA GLU A 67 -7.81 -13.10 10.74
C GLU A 67 -7.97 -13.51 12.21
N SER A 68 -7.99 -14.81 12.50
CA SER A 68 -8.34 -15.34 13.83
C SER A 68 -7.24 -15.17 14.89
N THR A 69 -5.97 -15.13 14.46
CA THR A 69 -4.80 -15.07 15.35
C THR A 69 -4.05 -13.76 15.13
N ILE A 70 -3.58 -13.51 13.90
CA ILE A 70 -2.69 -12.37 13.62
C ILE A 70 -3.42 -11.04 13.80
N LEU A 71 -4.52 -10.83 13.07
CA LEU A 71 -5.22 -9.55 13.08
C LEU A 71 -6.05 -9.32 14.37
N VAL A 72 -6.38 -10.38 15.11
CA VAL A 72 -6.98 -10.27 16.45
C VAL A 72 -5.96 -9.76 17.46
N GLN A 73 -4.75 -10.31 17.46
CA GLN A 73 -3.71 -9.93 18.44
C GLN A 73 -3.01 -8.62 18.07
N ILE A 74 -2.86 -8.33 16.77
CA ILE A 74 -2.18 -7.13 16.26
C ILE A 74 -3.04 -6.47 15.16
N PRO A 75 -4.15 -5.80 15.53
CA PRO A 75 -5.07 -5.19 14.56
C PRO A 75 -4.43 -4.08 13.71
N ASP A 76 -3.36 -3.47 14.22
CA ASP A 76 -2.60 -2.41 13.58
C ASP A 76 -1.24 -2.89 13.01
N LEU A 77 -1.10 -4.21 12.74
CA LEU A 77 0.15 -4.84 12.29
C LEU A 77 0.88 -4.06 11.20
N PHE A 78 0.14 -3.63 10.18
CA PHE A 78 0.72 -2.91 9.04
C PHE A 78 1.16 -1.49 9.40
N LEU A 79 0.46 -0.81 10.32
CA LEU A 79 0.87 0.51 10.79
C LEU A 79 2.15 0.40 11.62
N LYS A 80 2.19 -0.53 12.58
CA LYS A 80 3.40 -0.85 13.36
C LYS A 80 4.58 -1.21 12.46
N THR A 81 4.34 -2.04 11.43
CA THR A 81 5.37 -2.41 10.45
C THR A 81 5.92 -1.17 9.74
N MET A 82 5.05 -0.28 9.27
CA MET A 82 5.48 0.95 8.60
C MET A 82 6.26 1.87 9.54
N LEU A 83 5.82 2.04 10.79
CA LEU A 83 6.51 2.84 11.80
C LEU A 83 7.90 2.28 12.13
N ASN A 84 8.02 0.96 12.31
CA ASN A 84 9.30 0.29 12.52
C ASN A 84 10.22 0.45 11.30
N SER A 85 9.67 0.34 10.09
CA SER A 85 10.43 0.53 8.84
C SER A 85 10.95 1.97 8.72
N ILE A 86 10.14 2.97 9.07
CA ILE A 86 10.54 4.39 9.09
C ILE A 86 11.62 4.64 10.15
N LYS A 87 11.49 4.02 11.33
CA LYS A 87 12.49 4.11 12.39
C LYS A 87 13.84 3.52 11.93
N GLU A 88 13.81 2.43 11.20
CA GLU A 88 15.01 1.80 10.62
C GLU A 88 15.58 2.59 9.43
N SER A 89 14.70 3.19 8.61
CA SER A 89 15.08 4.00 7.46
C SER A 89 14.26 5.28 7.37
N PRO A 90 14.71 6.39 7.99
CA PRO A 90 14.01 7.67 7.96
C PRO A 90 13.77 8.24 6.56
N LYS A 91 14.57 7.80 5.56
CA LYS A 91 14.37 8.14 4.13
C LYS A 91 13.01 7.71 3.57
N LEU A 92 12.32 6.77 4.23
CA LEU A 92 10.95 6.42 3.90
C LEU A 92 9.98 7.61 4.04
N LEU A 93 10.29 8.59 4.90
CA LEU A 93 9.50 9.81 5.02
C LEU A 93 9.48 10.62 3.72
N ASP A 94 10.61 10.73 3.03
CA ASP A 94 10.70 11.40 1.73
C ASP A 94 9.87 10.66 0.68
N VAL A 95 10.01 9.33 0.63
CA VAL A 95 9.31 8.43 -0.30
C VAL A 95 7.80 8.57 -0.19
N ILE A 96 7.28 8.62 1.04
CA ILE A 96 5.85 8.79 1.30
C ILE A 96 5.43 10.27 1.31
N ASN A 97 6.35 11.18 0.95
CA ASN A 97 6.17 12.63 0.90
C ASN A 97 5.57 13.16 2.22
N CYS A 98 6.17 12.75 3.34
CA CYS A 98 5.89 13.32 4.65
C CYS A 98 6.63 14.66 4.76
N ARG A 99 5.89 15.73 5.05
CA ARG A 99 6.41 17.10 5.18
C ARG A 99 6.37 17.62 6.62
N MET A 100 6.22 16.71 7.57
CA MET A 100 6.28 17.04 8.99
C MET A 100 7.74 17.37 9.33
N GLY A 101 8.01 18.56 9.87
CA GLY A 101 9.37 19.04 10.13
C GLY A 101 10.15 18.13 11.08
N ASP A 102 9.60 17.92 12.29
CA ASP A 102 10.18 17.07 13.34
C ASP A 102 9.16 16.01 13.80
N ALA A 103 8.78 15.10 12.90
CA ALA A 103 7.80 14.07 13.23
C ALA A 103 8.43 13.02 14.17
N ASN A 104 7.94 12.94 15.41
CA ASN A 104 8.24 11.79 16.25
C ASN A 104 7.33 10.60 15.85
N ILE A 105 7.65 9.40 16.36
CA ILE A 105 6.90 8.17 16.02
C ILE A 105 5.42 8.25 16.45
N ALA A 106 5.11 8.94 17.56
CA ALA A 106 3.73 9.09 18.02
C ALA A 106 2.91 9.97 17.06
N ASP A 107 3.50 11.06 16.57
CA ASP A 107 2.85 11.94 15.58
C ASP A 107 2.65 11.21 14.24
N LEU A 108 3.64 10.42 13.82
CA LEU A 108 3.55 9.61 12.60
C LEU A 108 2.46 8.54 12.72
N ALA A 109 2.31 7.92 13.89
CA ALA A 109 1.26 6.93 14.13
C ALA A 109 -0.14 7.53 13.91
N GLU A 110 -0.32 8.82 14.22
CA GLU A 110 -1.57 9.56 14.04
C GLU A 110 -1.75 10.16 12.64
N TRP A 111 -0.71 10.15 11.80
CA TRP A 111 -0.76 10.77 10.48
C TRP A 111 -1.78 10.05 9.55
N PRO A 112 -2.84 10.73 9.07
CA PRO A 112 -3.92 10.08 8.32
C PRO A 112 -3.45 9.37 7.04
N LYS A 113 -2.44 9.91 6.35
CA LYS A 113 -1.89 9.30 5.14
C LYS A 113 -1.21 7.96 5.45
N LEU A 114 -0.43 7.89 6.54
CA LEU A 114 0.24 6.65 6.95
C LEU A 114 -0.78 5.60 7.37
N LYS A 115 -1.80 5.99 8.17
CA LYS A 115 -2.93 5.10 8.52
C LYS A 115 -3.64 4.57 7.28
N CYS A 116 -3.89 5.42 6.29
CA CYS A 116 -4.53 5.03 5.04
C CYS A 116 -3.68 4.04 4.24
N MET A 117 -2.36 4.28 4.12
CA MET A 117 -1.44 3.37 3.44
C MET A 117 -1.36 2.01 4.16
N ALA A 118 -1.21 2.03 5.49
CA ALA A 118 -1.20 0.81 6.30
C ALA A 118 -2.49 -0.01 6.15
N LYS A 119 -3.65 0.65 6.15
CA LYS A 119 -4.94 0.01 5.90
C LYS A 119 -5.02 -0.57 4.48
N GLY A 120 -4.53 0.15 3.48
CA GLY A 120 -4.44 -0.34 2.10
C GLY A 120 -3.62 -1.63 1.99
N ASN A 121 -2.47 -1.67 2.65
CA ASN A 121 -1.61 -2.86 2.69
C ASN A 121 -2.31 -4.03 3.41
N CYS A 122 -2.94 -3.77 4.56
CA CYS A 122 -3.70 -4.80 5.28
C CYS A 122 -4.84 -5.38 4.43
N ASN A 123 -5.59 -4.52 3.75
CA ASN A 123 -6.67 -4.94 2.86
C ASN A 123 -6.16 -5.75 1.67
N PHE A 124 -5.00 -5.38 1.11
CA PHE A 124 -4.39 -6.12 0.03
C PHE A 124 -4.05 -7.55 0.45
N PHE A 125 -3.31 -7.73 1.55
CA PHE A 125 -2.96 -9.07 2.06
C PHE A 125 -4.21 -9.87 2.44
N THR A 126 -5.18 -9.24 3.09
CA THR A 126 -6.44 -9.89 3.48
C THR A 126 -7.23 -10.35 2.26
N LYS A 127 -7.31 -9.53 1.19
CA LYS A 127 -7.89 -9.95 -0.08
C LYS A 127 -7.18 -11.18 -0.63
N GLN A 128 -5.85 -11.18 -0.65
CA GLN A 128 -5.09 -12.32 -1.19
C GLN A 128 -5.32 -13.61 -0.39
N ILE A 129 -5.35 -13.51 0.94
CA ILE A 129 -5.44 -14.67 1.83
C ILE A 129 -6.88 -15.20 1.91
N VAL A 130 -7.84 -14.31 2.12
CA VAL A 130 -9.22 -14.65 2.48
C VAL A 130 -10.12 -14.73 1.24
N GLN A 131 -10.07 -13.73 0.36
CA GLN A 131 -10.99 -13.65 -0.78
C GLN A 131 -10.50 -14.43 -1.99
N ASN A 132 -9.22 -14.25 -2.34
CA ASN A 132 -8.60 -14.95 -3.47
C ASN A 132 -8.11 -16.35 -3.08
N HIS A 133 -8.25 -16.74 -1.81
CA HIS A 133 -7.82 -18.03 -1.27
C HIS A 133 -6.39 -18.45 -1.62
N LEU A 134 -5.48 -17.47 -1.79
CA LEU A 134 -4.11 -17.69 -2.23
C LEU A 134 -4.03 -18.44 -3.58
N GLU A 135 -5.00 -18.23 -4.48
CA GLU A 135 -4.98 -18.74 -5.85
C GLU A 135 -3.99 -17.92 -6.70
N GLU A 136 -2.97 -18.60 -7.23
CA GLU A 136 -1.81 -17.97 -7.85
C GLU A 136 -2.20 -16.96 -8.94
N CYS A 137 -3.14 -17.32 -9.82
CA CYS A 137 -3.52 -16.46 -10.94
C CYS A 137 -4.12 -15.14 -10.47
N LEU A 138 -4.90 -15.15 -9.38
CA LEU A 138 -5.52 -13.96 -8.80
C LEU A 138 -4.49 -13.15 -8.02
N VAL A 139 -3.68 -13.81 -7.19
CA VAL A 139 -2.64 -13.18 -6.38
C VAL A 139 -1.62 -12.48 -7.27
N ARG A 140 -1.17 -13.15 -8.34
CA ARG A 140 -0.23 -12.58 -9.31
C ARG A 140 -0.82 -11.35 -9.99
N LYS A 141 -2.03 -11.47 -10.54
CA LYS A 141 -2.70 -10.36 -11.24
C LYS A 141 -2.83 -9.12 -10.35
N ASP A 142 -3.29 -9.30 -9.12
CA ASP A 142 -3.42 -8.18 -8.16
C ASP A 142 -2.06 -7.58 -7.80
N SER A 143 -1.02 -8.42 -7.65
CA SER A 143 0.34 -7.98 -7.33
C SER A 143 1.00 -7.22 -8.47
N GLU A 144 0.75 -7.61 -9.72
CA GLU A 144 1.28 -6.93 -10.90
C GLU A 144 0.72 -5.50 -11.01
N VAL A 145 -0.58 -5.34 -10.79
CA VAL A 145 -1.25 -4.03 -10.74
C VAL A 145 -0.65 -3.18 -9.62
N LEU A 146 -0.45 -3.76 -8.43
CA LEU A 146 0.13 -3.03 -7.30
C LEU A 146 1.59 -2.62 -7.58
N GLY A 147 2.38 -3.46 -8.23
CA GLY A 147 3.77 -3.18 -8.61
C GLY A 147 3.88 -2.00 -9.56
N ALA A 148 3.00 -1.94 -10.57
CA ALA A 148 2.92 -0.81 -11.50
C ALA A 148 2.59 0.51 -10.79
N ILE A 149 1.79 0.50 -9.72
CA ILE A 149 1.49 1.71 -8.93
C ILE A 149 2.72 2.20 -8.17
N HIS A 150 3.60 1.30 -7.71
CA HIS A 150 4.76 1.67 -6.89
C HIS A 150 5.78 2.54 -7.63
N ILE A 151 5.79 2.54 -8.97
CA ILE A 151 6.64 3.45 -9.74
C ILE A 151 6.32 4.93 -9.49
N LYS A 152 5.09 5.26 -9.07
CA LYS A 152 4.70 6.63 -8.72
C LYS A 152 5.52 7.21 -7.57
N TYR A 153 6.17 6.34 -6.78
CA TYR A 153 7.05 6.74 -5.68
C TYR A 153 8.52 6.89 -6.11
N SER A 154 8.89 6.54 -7.35
CA SER A 154 10.27 6.65 -7.83
C SER A 154 10.81 8.09 -7.84
N PRO A 155 10.03 9.15 -8.16
CA PRO A 155 10.52 10.54 -8.08
C PRO A 155 10.86 10.97 -6.65
N TYR A 156 10.28 10.29 -5.66
CA TYR A 156 10.53 10.52 -4.23
C TYR A 156 11.63 9.60 -3.68
N GLY A 157 12.38 8.94 -4.55
CA GLY A 157 13.54 8.13 -4.17
C GLY A 157 13.20 6.71 -3.69
N PHE A 158 12.02 6.17 -4.03
CA PHE A 158 11.69 4.78 -3.71
C PHE A 158 12.74 3.81 -4.26
N LYS A 159 13.24 2.92 -3.40
CA LYS A 159 14.18 1.85 -3.74
C LYS A 159 13.60 0.51 -3.30
N PRO A 160 13.78 -0.57 -4.09
CA PRO A 160 13.37 -1.92 -3.73
C PRO A 160 13.80 -2.36 -2.32
N THR A 161 14.96 -1.90 -1.84
CA THR A 161 15.47 -2.19 -0.49
C THR A 161 14.51 -1.79 0.64
N PHE A 162 13.59 -0.85 0.41
CA PHE A 162 12.56 -0.52 1.38
C PHE A 162 11.54 -1.65 1.59
N LEU A 163 11.29 -2.47 0.57
CA LEU A 163 10.44 -3.66 0.70
C LEU A 163 11.13 -4.74 1.53
N ASP A 164 12.45 -4.86 1.47
CA ASP A 164 13.23 -5.77 2.31
C ASP A 164 13.15 -5.37 3.80
N ILE A 165 13.30 -4.07 4.09
CA ILE A 165 13.14 -3.51 5.44
C ILE A 165 11.72 -3.78 5.96
N TRP A 166 10.71 -3.51 5.14
CA TRP A 166 9.31 -3.76 5.48
C TRP A 166 9.06 -5.25 5.77
N HIS A 167 9.60 -6.14 4.93
CA HIS A 167 9.49 -7.59 5.09
C HIS A 167 10.12 -8.10 6.39
N SER A 168 11.33 -7.64 6.70
CA SER A 168 12.01 -7.98 7.95
C SER A 168 11.19 -7.55 9.16
N ASN A 169 10.65 -6.32 9.14
CA ASN A 169 9.88 -5.77 10.26
C ASN A 169 8.55 -6.47 10.48
N ILE A 170 7.80 -6.83 9.43
CA ILE A 170 6.53 -7.55 9.62
C ILE A 170 6.76 -8.97 10.16
N LEU A 171 7.78 -9.67 9.67
CA LEU A 171 8.13 -11.00 10.19
C LEU A 171 8.56 -10.94 11.65
N LYS A 172 9.37 -9.94 12.01
CA LYS A 172 9.79 -9.72 13.39
C LYS A 172 8.61 -9.45 14.31
N LEU A 173 7.69 -8.56 13.92
CA LEU A 173 6.49 -8.26 14.70
C LEU A 173 5.64 -9.51 14.93
N ILE A 174 5.37 -10.29 13.89
CA ILE A 174 4.60 -11.54 14.03
C ILE A 174 5.33 -12.52 14.95
N LYS A 175 6.65 -12.67 14.77
CA LYS A 175 7.46 -13.58 15.57
C LYS A 175 7.50 -13.19 17.05
N ASP A 176 7.60 -11.90 17.35
CA ASP A 176 7.87 -11.43 18.71
C ASP A 176 6.56 -11.17 19.50
N GLU A 177 5.51 -10.69 18.84
CA GLU A 177 4.27 -10.25 19.51
C GLU A 177 3.10 -11.24 19.39
N VAL A 178 3.09 -12.15 18.41
CA VAL A 178 1.97 -13.10 18.24
C VAL A 178 2.21 -14.40 19.01
N THR A 179 1.22 -14.77 19.81
CA THR A 179 1.14 -16.07 20.47
C THR A 179 0.31 -17.03 19.64
N PHE A 180 0.91 -18.16 19.25
CA PHE A 180 0.23 -19.25 18.54
C PHE A 180 -0.16 -20.36 19.52
N GLU A 181 -1.03 -21.26 19.09
CA GLU A 181 -1.46 -22.42 19.89
C GLU A 181 -0.27 -23.29 20.34
N ASN A 182 0.74 -23.43 19.49
CA ASN A 182 2.01 -24.10 19.80
C ASN A 182 3.13 -23.60 18.88
N ASP A 183 4.39 -23.88 19.26
CA ASP A 183 5.58 -23.44 18.52
C ASP A 183 5.67 -24.01 17.11
N ASN A 184 5.27 -25.27 16.92
CA ASN A 184 5.25 -25.90 15.60
C ASN A 184 4.25 -25.19 14.65
N GLU A 185 3.12 -24.72 15.17
CA GLU A 185 2.18 -23.93 14.40
C GLU A 185 2.75 -22.56 14.01
N LYS A 186 3.42 -21.89 14.96
CA LYS A 186 4.14 -20.64 14.72
C LYS A 186 5.19 -20.79 13.63
N GLU A 187 6.01 -21.83 13.70
CA GLU A 187 7.06 -22.10 12.71
C GLU A 187 6.48 -22.34 11.31
N LYS A 188 5.42 -23.15 11.21
CA LYS A 188 4.72 -23.41 9.95
C LYS A 188 4.11 -22.13 9.37
N PHE A 189 3.45 -21.33 10.21
CA PHE A 189 2.89 -20.06 9.78
C PHE A 189 3.97 -19.10 9.29
N LEU A 190 5.03 -18.88 10.07
CA LEU A 190 6.11 -17.96 9.70
C LEU A 190 6.82 -18.39 8.42
N SER A 191 7.08 -19.69 8.25
CA SER A 191 7.66 -20.24 7.03
C SER A 191 6.77 -19.99 5.81
N ALA A 192 5.48 -20.32 5.92
CA ALA A 192 4.50 -20.11 4.85
C ALA A 192 4.32 -18.61 4.53
N PHE A 193 4.17 -17.76 5.56
CA PHE A 193 4.00 -16.33 5.39
C PHE A 193 5.23 -15.67 4.78
N THR A 194 6.44 -16.13 5.13
CA THR A 194 7.70 -15.68 4.49
C THR A 194 7.68 -15.98 2.99
N LYS A 195 7.25 -17.19 2.58
CA LYS A 195 7.13 -17.54 1.15
C LYS A 195 6.11 -16.65 0.44
N LEU A 196 4.96 -16.40 1.06
CA LEU A 196 3.93 -15.50 0.52
C LEU A 196 4.47 -14.07 0.35
N ALA A 197 5.00 -13.49 1.41
CA ALA A 197 5.51 -12.12 1.41
C ALA A 197 6.65 -11.96 0.40
N HIS A 198 7.58 -12.91 0.35
CA HIS A 198 8.65 -12.93 -0.65
C HIS A 198 8.07 -12.93 -2.07
N PHE A 199 7.15 -13.84 -2.39
CA PHE A 199 6.54 -13.91 -3.71
C PHE A 199 5.91 -12.57 -4.13
N LEU A 200 5.11 -11.97 -3.24
CA LEU A 200 4.45 -10.69 -3.50
C LEU A 200 5.48 -9.58 -3.74
N ILE A 201 6.48 -9.46 -2.86
CA ILE A 201 7.55 -8.46 -2.97
C ILE A 201 8.35 -8.65 -4.25
N THR A 202 8.70 -9.89 -4.62
CA THR A 202 9.42 -10.14 -5.87
C THR A 202 8.61 -9.69 -7.09
N ILE A 203 7.29 -9.93 -7.13
CA ILE A 203 6.47 -9.40 -8.22
C ILE A 203 6.51 -7.86 -8.23
N LEU A 204 6.35 -7.22 -7.07
CA LEU A 204 6.42 -5.75 -6.98
C LEU A 204 7.75 -5.21 -7.51
N ILE A 205 8.87 -5.84 -7.15
CA ILE A 205 10.21 -5.45 -7.60
C ILE A 205 10.35 -5.63 -9.11
N VAL A 206 9.95 -6.79 -9.64
CA VAL A 206 10.06 -7.08 -11.08
C VAL A 206 9.24 -6.08 -11.89
N GLU A 207 7.99 -5.82 -11.48
CA GLU A 207 7.15 -4.82 -12.16
C GLU A 207 7.71 -3.40 -12.02
N TYR A 208 8.22 -3.05 -10.85
CA TYR A 208 8.88 -1.76 -10.63
C TYR A 208 10.09 -1.58 -11.57
N GLU A 209 10.95 -2.59 -11.68
CA GLU A 209 12.12 -2.54 -12.54
C GLU A 209 11.79 -2.51 -14.03
N ASP A 210 10.81 -3.31 -14.47
CA ASP A 210 10.38 -3.34 -15.87
C ASP A 210 9.74 -2.01 -16.27
N HIS A 211 8.93 -1.39 -15.40
CA HIS A 211 8.39 -0.05 -15.65
C HIS A 211 9.47 1.03 -15.61
N MET A 212 10.44 0.96 -14.69
CA MET A 212 11.56 1.92 -14.64
C MET A 212 12.44 1.85 -15.89
N LYS A 213 12.63 0.66 -16.47
CA LYS A 213 13.32 0.51 -17.78
C LYS A 213 12.53 1.21 -18.88
N SER A 214 11.20 1.05 -18.92
CA SER A 214 10.34 1.71 -19.89
C SER A 214 10.40 3.24 -19.78
N VAL A 215 10.40 3.80 -18.56
CA VAL A 215 10.50 5.25 -18.34
C VAL A 215 11.83 5.80 -18.88
N ARG A 216 12.95 5.14 -18.55
CA ARG A 216 14.29 5.54 -19.01
C ARG A 216 14.46 5.49 -20.53
N LEU A 217 13.80 4.53 -21.20
CA LEU A 217 13.82 4.44 -22.66
C LEU A 217 13.04 5.59 -23.30
N HIS A 218 11.85 5.87 -22.79
CA HIS A 218 11.04 6.99 -23.25
C HIS A 218 11.76 8.34 -23.08
N ASP A 219 12.40 8.58 -21.94
CA ASP A 219 13.16 9.82 -21.70
C ASP A 219 14.30 10.01 -22.70
N ARG A 220 14.97 8.93 -23.10
CA ARG A 220 16.02 8.95 -24.13
C ARG A 220 15.47 9.26 -25.52
N GLU A 221 14.33 8.70 -25.88
CA GLU A 221 13.65 8.96 -27.16
C GLU A 221 13.20 10.43 -27.25
N VAL A 222 12.54 10.95 -26.21
CA VAL A 222 12.12 12.36 -26.15
C VAL A 222 13.31 13.31 -26.26
N SER A 223 14.39 13.04 -25.52
CA SER A 223 15.61 13.86 -25.56
C SER A 223 16.25 13.87 -26.94
N ARG A 224 16.21 12.74 -27.67
CA ARG A 224 16.73 12.63 -29.03
C ARG A 224 15.88 13.42 -30.03
N SER A 225 14.55 13.31 -29.97
CA SER A 225 13.65 14.06 -30.86
C SER A 225 13.73 15.57 -30.64
N GLN A 226 13.91 16.03 -29.40
CA GLN A 226 14.15 17.45 -29.11
C GLN A 226 15.48 17.95 -29.69
N HIS A 227 16.53 17.13 -29.64
CA HIS A 227 17.83 17.47 -30.24
C HIS A 227 17.76 17.56 -31.78
N GLU A 228 17.07 16.63 -32.44
CA GLU A 228 16.89 16.62 -33.90
C GLU A 228 16.03 17.81 -34.40
N THR A 229 15.07 18.26 -33.59
CA THR A 229 14.25 19.45 -33.89
C THR A 229 15.03 20.76 -33.71
N SER A 230 15.99 20.78 -32.78
CA SER A 230 16.84 21.96 -32.51
C SER A 230 17.88 22.20 -33.62
N ILE A 231 18.38 21.11 -34.23
CA ILE A 231 19.36 21.16 -35.31
C ILE A 231 18.71 21.60 -36.63
N SER A 232 17.48 21.16 -36.91
CA SER A 232 16.74 21.51 -38.13
C SER A 232 16.17 22.94 -38.14
N GLY A 233 16.03 23.59 -36.97
CA GLY A 233 15.63 25.00 -36.86
C GLY A 233 16.75 26.02 -37.09
N SER A 234 18.02 25.58 -37.21
CA SER A 234 19.19 26.46 -37.28
C SER A 234 19.76 26.69 -38.68
N THR A 235 19.15 26.11 -39.73
CA THR A 235 19.63 26.20 -41.13
C THR A 235 18.89 27.20 -42.02
N ASN A 236 18.13 28.14 -41.45
CA ASN A 236 17.53 29.25 -42.22
C ASN A 236 18.20 30.59 -41.84
N PHE A 237 19.40 30.82 -42.35
CA PHE A 237 19.98 32.15 -42.55
C PHE A 237 20.87 32.14 -43.80
#